data_AF-A0A268AAZ0-F1
#
_entry.id   AF-A0A268AAZ0-F1
#
_cell.length_a   1.000
_cell.length_b   1.000
_cell.length_c   1.000
_cell.angle_alpha   90.00
_cell.angle_beta   90.00
_cell.angle_gamma   90.00
#
_symmetry.space_group_name_H-M   'P 1'
#
loop_
_entity.id
_entity.type
_entity.pdbx_description
1 polymer ?
#
loop_
_entity_poly.entity_id
_entity_poly.type
_entity_poly.pdbx_seq_one_letter_code
_entity_poly.pdbx_strand_id
1 'polypeptide(L)'
;MGYKMNIQPSIVTVVKLLKCHLSEYFKILYAKVLRFWYESFIVFNNLQQSPLLSQPVKLKEDNDMSDNQSFVTVGDWVTGHSINDELFTGFVEAVNAKLNTVKVYVTESDHKNTIGKTIETFQSKIKYFPPSVEPSRAHLLNLIDLSLISGDKNWFLQLTEELKILDEMESESSTEYIPN
;
A
#
# COMPACT_ATOMS: atom_id res chain seq x y z
N MET A 1 -84.52 5.20 -12.81
CA MET A 1 -83.79 4.63 -11.66
C MET A 1 -82.69 3.72 -12.16
N GLY A 2 -81.42 4.02 -11.87
CA GLY A 2 -80.29 3.19 -12.27
C GLY A 2 -78.99 3.78 -11.74
N TYR A 3 -78.79 3.71 -10.42
CA TYR A 3 -77.58 4.20 -9.76
C TYR A 3 -76.42 3.26 -10.10
N LYS A 4 -75.42 3.73 -10.87
CA LYS A 4 -74.15 3.02 -11.06
C LYS A 4 -73.34 3.13 -9.77
N MET A 5 -73.19 2.00 -9.07
CA MET A 5 -72.30 1.84 -7.91
C MET A 5 -70.84 1.95 -8.38
N ASN A 6 -70.16 3.01 -7.98
CA ASN A 6 -68.72 3.18 -8.18
C ASN A 6 -68.00 2.39 -7.08
N ILE A 7 -67.40 1.26 -7.44
CA ILE A 7 -66.70 0.37 -6.51
C ILE A 7 -65.32 0.98 -6.24
N GLN A 8 -65.16 1.54 -5.04
CA GLN A 8 -63.86 1.96 -4.51
C GLN A 8 -62.89 0.76 -4.51
N PRO A 9 -61.64 0.92 -4.97
CA PRO A 9 -60.68 -0.17 -4.92
C PRO A 9 -60.47 -0.57 -3.46
N SER A 10 -60.72 -1.85 -3.14
CA SER A 10 -60.55 -2.34 -1.78
C SER A 10 -59.08 -2.16 -1.35
N ILE A 11 -58.87 -1.87 -0.07
CA ILE A 11 -57.54 -1.70 0.55
C ILE A 11 -56.60 -2.85 0.19
N VAL A 12 -57.15 -4.05 -0.06
CA VAL A 12 -56.39 -5.24 -0.49
C VAL A 12 -55.68 -5.02 -1.83
N THR A 13 -56.32 -4.37 -2.80
CA THR A 13 -55.71 -4.07 -4.11
C THR A 13 -54.60 -3.03 -3.98
N VAL A 14 -54.80 -2.01 -3.14
CA VAL A 14 -53.79 -0.97 -2.87
C VAL A 14 -52.57 -1.55 -2.15
N VAL A 15 -52.78 -2.38 -1.13
CA VAL A 15 -51.70 -3.06 -0.40
C VAL A 15 -50.94 -4.04 -1.29
N LYS A 16 -51.63 -4.76 -2.19
CA LYS A 16 -50.99 -5.67 -3.14
C LYS A 16 -50.12 -4.92 -4.15
N LEU A 17 -50.59 -3.76 -4.64
CA LEU A 17 -49.81 -2.90 -5.52
C LEU A 17 -48.58 -2.32 -4.81
N LEU A 18 -48.74 -1.84 -3.58
CA LEU A 18 -47.66 -1.26 -2.77
C LEU A 18 -46.56 -2.29 -2.47
N LYS A 19 -46.94 -3.52 -2.09
CA LYS A 19 -45.99 -4.62 -1.86
C LYS A 19 -45.22 -5.00 -3.13
N CYS A 20 -45.88 -5.02 -4.28
CA CYS A 20 -45.25 -5.35 -5.56
C CYS A 20 -44.19 -4.30 -5.92
N HIS A 21 -44.57 -3.02 -5.81
CA HIS A 21 -43.69 -1.89 -6.14
C HIS A 21 -42.49 -1.79 -5.17
N LEU A 22 -42.71 -2.04 -3.88
CA LEU A 22 -41.65 -2.08 -2.87
C LEU A 22 -40.67 -3.23 -3.14
N SER A 23 -41.15 -4.38 -3.64
CA SER A 23 -40.28 -5.51 -3.98
C SER A 23 -39.38 -5.23 -5.19
N GLU A 24 -39.88 -4.51 -6.19
CA GLU A 24 -39.08 -4.11 -7.36
C GLU A 24 -38.03 -3.08 -6.97
N TYR A 25 -38.38 -2.11 -6.13
CA TYR A 25 -37.42 -1.17 -5.57
C TYR A 25 -36.33 -1.87 -4.75
N PHE A 26 -36.71 -2.86 -3.92
CA PHE A 26 -35.74 -3.62 -3.12
C PHE A 26 -34.77 -4.42 -4.00
N LYS A 27 -35.26 -5.02 -5.10
CA LYS A 27 -34.41 -5.74 -6.07
C LYS A 27 -33.40 -4.80 -6.75
N ILE A 28 -33.85 -3.62 -7.17
CA ILE A 28 -32.98 -2.64 -7.83
C ILE A 28 -31.94 -2.07 -6.85
N LEU A 29 -32.37 -1.77 -5.62
CA LEU A 29 -31.49 -1.26 -4.57
C LEU A 29 -30.46 -2.32 -4.17
N TYR A 30 -30.89 -3.56 -3.97
CA TYR A 30 -30.00 -4.68 -3.69
C TYR A 30 -29.01 -4.92 -4.82
N ALA A 31 -29.45 -4.87 -6.09
CA ALA A 31 -28.55 -5.00 -7.23
C ALA A 31 -27.48 -3.89 -7.30
N LYS A 32 -27.84 -2.63 -6.97
CA LYS A 32 -26.88 -1.52 -6.89
C LYS A 32 -25.91 -1.68 -5.72
N VAL A 33 -26.41 -2.03 -4.54
CA VAL A 33 -25.59 -2.24 -3.33
C VAL A 33 -24.65 -3.44 -3.53
N LEU A 34 -25.15 -4.53 -4.09
CA LEU A 34 -24.38 -5.73 -4.40
C LEU A 34 -23.31 -5.46 -5.47
N ARG A 35 -23.63 -4.66 -6.49
CA ARG A 35 -22.65 -4.23 -7.51
C ARG A 35 -21.56 -3.34 -6.90
N PHE A 36 -21.93 -2.42 -6.01
CA PHE A 36 -20.95 -1.61 -5.28
C PHE A 36 -20.08 -2.45 -4.33
N TRP A 37 -20.68 -3.40 -3.61
CA TRP A 37 -19.97 -4.34 -2.76
C TRP A 37 -19.03 -5.27 -3.54
N TYR A 38 -19.43 -5.73 -4.73
CA TYR A 38 -18.58 -6.58 -5.57
C TYR A 38 -17.33 -5.82 -6.06
N GLU A 39 -17.49 -4.60 -6.54
CA GLU A 39 -16.36 -3.76 -6.97
C GLU A 39 -15.43 -3.41 -5.80
N SER A 40 -15.96 -3.10 -4.61
CA SER A 40 -15.14 -2.87 -3.42
C SER A 40 -14.48 -4.15 -2.88
N PHE A 41 -15.15 -5.29 -2.93
CA PHE A 41 -14.60 -6.58 -2.47
C PHE A 41 -13.48 -7.09 -3.38
N ILE A 42 -13.55 -6.84 -4.71
CA ILE A 42 -12.47 -7.18 -5.65
C ILE A 42 -11.21 -6.35 -5.37
N VAL A 43 -11.36 -5.08 -5.01
CA VAL A 43 -10.23 -4.22 -4.61
C VAL A 43 -9.65 -4.67 -3.27
N PHE A 44 -10.49 -5.02 -2.30
CA PHE A 44 -10.05 -5.45 -0.97
C PHE A 44 -9.38 -6.85 -0.98
N ASN A 45 -9.89 -7.79 -1.80
CA ASN A 45 -9.30 -9.11 -1.96
C ASN A 45 -7.95 -9.07 -2.71
N ASN A 46 -7.78 -8.15 -3.67
CA ASN A 46 -6.49 -7.93 -4.32
C ASN A 46 -5.43 -7.32 -3.38
N LEU A 47 -5.83 -6.53 -2.39
CA LEU A 47 -4.92 -6.01 -1.35
C LEU A 47 -4.44 -7.11 -0.39
N GLN A 48 -5.23 -8.15 -0.14
CA GLN A 48 -4.82 -9.30 0.69
C GLN A 48 -3.97 -10.33 -0.08
N GLN A 49 -3.97 -10.28 -1.41
CA GLN A 49 -3.19 -11.16 -2.29
C GLN A 49 -1.86 -10.53 -2.73
N SER A 50 -1.47 -9.37 -2.17
CA SER A 50 -0.13 -8.83 -2.38
C SER A 50 0.90 -9.88 -1.94
N PRO A 51 1.81 -10.35 -2.81
CA PRO A 51 2.76 -11.41 -2.50
C PRO A 51 3.83 -11.05 -1.44
N LEU A 52 3.72 -9.89 -0.79
CA LEU A 52 4.80 -9.32 0.01
C LEU A 52 4.93 -9.88 1.44
N LEU A 53 4.15 -10.91 1.81
CA LEU A 53 4.24 -11.53 3.14
C LEU A 53 4.45 -13.06 3.14
N SER A 54 4.94 -13.65 2.05
CA SER A 54 5.23 -15.10 2.02
C SER A 54 6.52 -15.52 1.33
N GLN A 55 7.46 -14.59 1.14
CA GLN A 55 8.85 -14.98 0.89
C GLN A 55 9.61 -14.95 2.22
N PRO A 56 10.14 -16.08 2.71
CA PRO A 56 11.08 -16.04 3.83
C PRO A 56 12.25 -15.16 3.40
N VAL A 57 12.54 -14.14 4.20
CA VAL A 57 13.71 -13.27 4.04
C VAL A 57 14.93 -14.18 3.93
N LYS A 58 15.45 -14.33 2.71
CA LYS A 58 16.77 -14.95 2.52
C LYS A 58 17.78 -13.94 3.00
N LEU A 59 18.25 -14.12 4.23
CA LEU A 59 19.48 -13.49 4.70
C LEU A 59 20.58 -13.91 3.71
N LYS A 60 21.08 -12.95 2.96
CA LYS A 60 22.10 -13.18 1.95
C LYS A 60 23.42 -13.29 2.68
N GLU A 61 23.85 -14.53 2.83
CA GLU A 61 25.15 -14.94 3.32
C GLU A 61 26.23 -14.22 2.50
N ASP A 62 26.96 -13.36 3.20
CA ASP A 62 28.04 -12.53 2.74
C ASP A 62 29.16 -13.43 2.24
N ASN A 63 29.37 -13.47 0.92
CA ASN A 63 30.66 -13.55 0.24
C ASN A 63 30.46 -13.52 -1.29
N ASP A 64 31.45 -12.91 -1.95
CA ASP A 64 31.73 -12.86 -3.39
C ASP A 64 31.14 -11.73 -4.28
N MET A 65 32.06 -11.06 -4.99
CA MET A 65 31.78 -10.13 -6.09
C MET A 65 31.10 -10.86 -7.25
N SER A 66 29.84 -10.57 -7.58
CA SER A 66 29.23 -10.94 -8.86
C SER A 66 27.86 -10.27 -9.05
N ASP A 67 27.74 -9.51 -10.13
CA ASP A 67 26.52 -9.02 -10.80
C ASP A 67 25.23 -8.99 -9.97
N ASN A 68 25.03 -7.87 -9.26
CA ASN A 68 23.70 -7.47 -8.81
C ASN A 68 22.91 -6.94 -10.02
N GLN A 69 22.48 -7.82 -10.92
CA GLN A 69 21.30 -7.55 -11.73
C GLN A 69 20.08 -7.60 -10.79
N SER A 70 19.93 -6.55 -9.95
CA SER A 70 18.73 -6.36 -9.17
C SER A 70 17.60 -6.14 -10.18
N PHE A 71 16.72 -7.12 -10.30
CA PHE A 71 15.52 -7.03 -11.12
C PHE A 71 14.59 -6.00 -10.48
N VAL A 72 14.67 -4.76 -10.96
CA VAL A 72 13.84 -3.67 -10.45
C VAL A 72 12.47 -3.72 -11.12
N THR A 73 11.43 -3.57 -10.33
CA THR A 73 10.03 -3.55 -10.77
C THR A 73 9.44 -2.14 -10.67
N VAL A 74 8.30 -1.92 -11.33
CA VAL A 74 7.58 -0.64 -11.25
C VAL A 74 7.11 -0.41 -9.82
N GLY A 75 7.41 0.76 -9.26
CA GLY A 75 7.11 1.15 -7.89
C GLY A 75 8.26 0.95 -6.90
N ASP A 76 9.33 0.25 -7.29
CA ASP A 76 10.50 0.08 -6.42
C ASP A 76 11.26 1.39 -6.24
N TRP A 77 11.74 1.60 -5.02
CA TRP A 77 12.68 2.66 -4.69
C TRP A 77 14.09 2.29 -5.15
N VAL A 78 14.74 3.26 -5.77
CA VAL A 78 16.05 3.07 -6.37
C VAL A 78 16.95 4.28 -6.19
N THR A 79 18.25 4.00 -6.13
CA THR A 79 19.31 5.00 -6.18
C THR A 79 20.16 4.72 -7.41
N GLY A 80 20.60 5.75 -8.10
CA GLY A 80 21.35 5.56 -9.34
C GLY A 80 22.11 6.79 -9.78
N HIS A 81 22.88 6.62 -10.86
CA HIS A 81 23.58 7.71 -11.51
C HIS A 81 22.93 8.04 -12.85
N SER A 82 22.73 9.33 -13.09
CA SER A 82 22.26 9.85 -14.36
C SER A 82 23.33 9.67 -15.46
N ILE A 83 22.98 10.00 -16.70
CA ILE A 83 23.95 10.05 -17.81
C ILE A 83 25.05 11.09 -17.52
N ASN A 84 24.70 12.15 -16.80
CA ASN A 84 25.60 13.22 -16.39
C ASN A 84 26.36 12.91 -15.08
N ASP A 85 26.32 11.66 -14.60
CA ASP A 85 26.94 11.23 -13.33
C ASP A 85 26.36 11.89 -12.06
N GLU A 86 25.14 12.44 -12.18
CA GLU A 86 24.39 12.98 -11.04
C GLU A 86 23.79 11.83 -10.22
N LEU A 87 24.01 11.83 -8.91
CA LEU A 87 23.33 10.92 -7.99
C LEU A 87 21.86 11.33 -7.84
N PHE A 88 20.98 10.35 -7.94
CA PHE A 88 19.55 10.54 -7.72
C PHE A 88 18.93 9.38 -6.93
N THR A 89 17.85 9.71 -6.21
CA THR A 89 16.98 8.79 -5.50
C THR A 89 15.56 9.00 -6.00
N GLY A 90 14.86 7.92 -6.30
CA GLY A 90 13.51 7.98 -6.86
C GLY A 90 12.82 6.64 -6.89
N PHE A 91 11.63 6.60 -7.46
CA PHE A 91 10.89 5.36 -7.67
C PHE A 91 10.73 5.06 -9.16
N VAL A 92 10.66 3.77 -9.50
CA VAL A 92 10.53 3.33 -10.89
C VAL A 92 9.12 3.54 -11.40
N GLU A 93 8.99 4.30 -12.47
CA GLU A 93 7.73 4.54 -13.18
C GLU A 93 7.49 3.50 -14.27
N ALA A 94 8.54 3.13 -15.01
CA ALA A 94 8.44 2.13 -16.07
C ALA A 94 9.76 1.39 -16.30
N VAL A 95 9.67 0.12 -16.69
CA VAL A 95 10.82 -0.70 -17.03
C VAL A 95 10.72 -1.13 -18.49
N ASN A 96 11.75 -0.86 -19.28
CA ASN A 96 11.83 -1.30 -20.67
C ASN A 96 12.84 -2.44 -20.80
N ALA A 97 12.34 -3.68 -20.69
CA ALA A 97 13.15 -4.89 -20.80
C ALA A 97 13.82 -5.07 -22.17
N LYS A 98 13.29 -4.48 -23.25
CA LYS A 98 13.88 -4.60 -24.60
C LYS A 98 15.14 -3.76 -24.76
N LEU A 99 15.19 -2.60 -24.12
CA LEU A 99 16.31 -1.65 -24.19
C LEU A 99 17.18 -1.66 -22.94
N ASN A 100 16.83 -2.47 -21.94
CA ASN A 100 17.47 -2.52 -20.64
C ASN A 100 17.54 -1.14 -19.94
N THR A 101 16.51 -0.31 -20.17
CA THR A 101 16.36 1.02 -19.58
C THR A 101 15.22 1.05 -18.58
N VAL A 102 15.32 1.98 -17.62
CA VAL A 102 14.33 2.23 -16.59
C VAL A 102 14.03 3.71 -16.55
N LYS A 103 12.75 4.04 -16.46
CA LYS A 103 12.27 5.39 -16.18
C LYS A 103 12.05 5.51 -14.68
N VAL A 104 12.74 6.48 -14.08
CA VAL A 104 12.68 6.75 -12.65
C VAL A 104 12.16 8.17 -12.45
N TYR A 105 11.16 8.31 -11.58
CA TYR A 105 10.72 9.62 -11.10
C TYR A 105 11.61 10.04 -9.93
N VAL A 106 12.31 11.16 -10.09
CA VAL A 106 13.32 11.61 -9.13
C VAL A 106 12.67 12.40 -7.99
N THR A 107 12.84 11.91 -6.76
CA THR A 107 12.39 12.58 -5.54
C THR A 107 13.50 13.44 -4.95
N GLU A 108 14.74 12.95 -5.00
CA GLU A 108 15.93 13.65 -4.49
C GLU A 108 17.08 13.49 -5.48
N SER A 109 17.87 14.55 -5.67
CA SER A 109 19.08 14.50 -6.48
C SER A 109 20.03 15.61 -6.07
N ASP A 110 21.33 15.36 -6.23
CA ASP A 110 22.38 16.36 -6.04
C ASP A 110 22.20 17.56 -6.99
N HIS A 111 21.56 17.34 -8.14
CA HIS A 111 21.22 18.40 -9.07
C HIS A 111 19.75 18.84 -8.89
N LYS A 112 19.57 20.06 -8.33
CA LYS A 112 18.23 20.60 -8.00
C LYS A 112 17.27 20.71 -9.18
N ASN A 113 17.77 20.81 -10.41
CA ASN A 113 16.94 20.89 -11.61
C ASN A 113 16.39 19.52 -12.05
N THR A 114 16.90 18.42 -11.49
CA THR A 114 16.51 17.05 -11.83
C THR A 114 15.39 16.53 -10.92
N ILE A 115 15.20 17.15 -9.75
CA ILE A 115 14.13 16.83 -8.80
C ILE A 115 12.74 17.07 -9.42
N GLY A 116 11.83 16.10 -9.25
CA GLY A 116 10.46 16.17 -9.76
C GLY A 116 10.33 15.89 -11.27
N LYS A 117 11.38 15.34 -11.90
CA LYS A 117 11.37 14.94 -13.31
C LYS A 117 11.53 13.43 -13.43
N THR A 118 10.98 12.88 -14.51
CA THR A 118 11.25 11.50 -14.92
C THR A 118 12.51 11.47 -15.78
N ILE A 119 13.49 10.67 -15.38
CA ILE A 119 14.72 10.42 -16.12
C ILE A 119 14.76 8.97 -16.60
N GLU A 120 15.41 8.74 -17.74
CA GLU A 120 15.64 7.40 -18.27
C GLU A 120 17.13 7.06 -18.13
N THR A 121 17.45 5.95 -17.47
CA THR A 121 18.82 5.45 -17.34
C THR A 121 18.87 3.94 -17.51
N PHE A 122 20.07 3.39 -17.63
CA PHE A 122 20.28 1.95 -17.79
C PHE A 122 20.06 1.21 -16.47
N GLN A 123 19.48 0.02 -16.53
CA GLN A 123 19.34 -0.85 -15.35
C GLN A 123 20.68 -1.07 -14.63
N SER A 124 21.78 -1.16 -15.38
CA SER A 124 23.13 -1.34 -14.82
C SER A 124 23.64 -0.17 -13.97
N LYS A 125 23.06 1.03 -14.12
CA LYS A 125 23.43 2.23 -13.36
C LYS A 125 22.55 2.49 -12.15
N ILE A 126 21.58 1.61 -11.90
CA ILE A 126 20.61 1.72 -10.83
C ILE A 126 20.88 0.61 -9.82
N LYS A 127 20.75 0.94 -8.54
CA LYS A 127 20.74 0.01 -7.43
C LYS A 127 19.38 0.09 -6.74
N TYR A 128 18.85 -1.07 -6.39
CA TYR A 128 17.67 -1.15 -5.52
C TYR A 128 17.98 -0.48 -4.18
N PHE A 129 17.11 0.44 -3.77
CA PHE A 129 17.20 1.13 -2.49
C PHE A 129 15.94 0.78 -1.69
N PRO A 130 15.99 -0.27 -0.85
CA PRO A 130 14.84 -0.58 -0.02
C PRO A 130 14.55 0.62 0.89
N PRO A 131 13.28 1.00 1.07
CA PRO A 131 12.95 1.89 2.18
C PRO A 131 13.47 1.22 3.46
N SER A 132 14.26 1.94 4.26
CA SER A 132 14.72 1.43 5.55
C SER A 132 13.49 1.14 6.40
N VAL A 133 13.14 -0.14 6.54
CA VAL A 133 11.99 -0.59 7.32
C VAL A 133 12.34 -0.63 8.81
N GLU A 134 13.63 -0.61 9.18
CA GLU A 134 14.01 -0.57 10.58
C GLU A 134 13.51 0.74 11.21
N PRO A 135 12.51 0.67 12.09
CA PRO A 135 11.92 1.85 12.65
C PRO A 135 12.88 2.33 13.74
N SER A 136 13.44 3.52 13.56
CA SER A 136 14.20 4.15 14.64
C SER A 136 13.30 4.37 15.85
N ARG A 137 13.88 4.46 17.06
CA ARG A 137 13.12 4.75 18.28
C ARG A 137 12.21 5.98 18.14
N ALA A 138 12.74 7.04 17.52
CA ALA A 138 11.97 8.25 17.24
C ALA A 138 10.82 8.01 16.26
N HIS A 139 10.99 7.13 15.27
CA HIS A 139 9.94 6.73 14.34
C HIS A 139 8.81 5.99 15.09
N LEU A 140 9.15 5.00 15.92
CA LEU A 140 8.15 4.27 16.71
C LEU A 140 7.35 5.21 17.62
N LEU A 141 8.01 6.14 18.32
CA LEU A 141 7.34 7.13 19.16
C LEU A 141 6.35 8.00 18.37
N ASN A 142 6.74 8.47 17.18
CA ASN A 142 5.84 9.25 16.32
C ASN A 142 4.63 8.41 15.87
N LEU A 143 4.82 7.14 15.53
CA LEU A 143 3.72 6.25 15.15
C LEU A 143 2.79 5.97 16.34
N ILE A 144 3.33 5.86 17.55
CA ILE A 144 2.55 5.72 18.78
C ILE A 144 1.64 6.94 18.96
N ASP A 145 2.18 8.15 18.82
CA ASP A 145 1.37 9.38 18.91
C ASP A 145 0.26 9.40 17.85
N LEU A 146 0.55 8.98 16.61
CA LEU A 146 -0.44 8.88 15.54
C LEU A 146 -1.53 7.85 15.86
N SER A 147 -1.17 6.72 16.47
CA SER A 147 -2.14 5.69 16.87
C SER A 147 -3.09 6.20 17.96
N LEU A 148 -2.58 7.02 18.89
CA LEU A 148 -3.39 7.68 19.92
C LEU A 148 -4.36 8.71 19.33
N ILE A 149 -3.89 9.53 18.39
CA ILE A 149 -4.73 10.50 17.67
C ILE A 149 -5.82 9.78 16.87
N SER A 150 -5.47 8.65 16.25
CA SER A 150 -6.40 7.84 15.44
C SER A 150 -7.38 7.01 16.29
N GLY A 151 -7.09 6.83 17.59
CA GLY A 151 -7.89 6.01 18.50
C GLY A 151 -7.77 4.50 18.26
N ASP A 152 -6.75 4.04 17.53
CA ASP A 152 -6.54 2.62 17.26
C ASP A 152 -5.73 1.97 18.39
N LYS A 153 -6.45 1.33 19.31
CA LYS A 153 -5.85 0.65 20.46
C LYS A 153 -4.96 -0.54 20.07
N ASN A 154 -5.33 -1.29 19.02
CA ASN A 154 -4.57 -2.48 18.65
C ASN A 154 -3.24 -2.07 18.02
N TRP A 155 -3.26 -1.04 17.18
CA TRP A 155 -2.05 -0.48 16.58
C TRP A 155 -1.11 0.13 17.64
N PHE A 156 -1.66 0.86 18.62
CA PHE A 156 -0.90 1.38 19.75
C PHE A 156 -0.16 0.28 20.53
N LEU A 157 -0.85 -0.81 20.85
CA LEU A 157 -0.27 -1.92 21.62
C LEU A 157 0.87 -2.59 20.85
N GLN A 158 0.69 -2.83 19.56
CA GLN A 158 1.73 -3.40 18.68
C GLN A 158 2.99 -2.51 18.67
N LEU A 159 2.83 -1.21 18.42
CA LEU A 159 3.96 -0.27 18.36
C LEU A 159 4.68 -0.13 19.71
N THR A 160 3.96 -0.23 20.82
CA THR A 160 4.56 -0.17 22.16
C THR A 160 5.36 -1.44 22.46
N GLU A 161 4.89 -2.61 22.01
CA GLU A 161 5.64 -3.87 22.11
C GLU A 161 6.92 -3.83 21.26
N GLU A 162 6.84 -3.33 20.02
CA GLU A 162 8.01 -3.12 19.15
C GLU A 162 9.04 -2.17 19.79
N LEU A 163 8.58 -1.07 20.39
CA LEU A 163 9.46 -0.13 21.10
C LEU A 163 10.16 -0.78 22.30
N LYS A 164 9.46 -1.65 23.03
CA LYS A 164 10.04 -2.38 24.16
C LYS A 164 11.15 -3.33 23.69
N ILE A 165 10.93 -4.06 22.60
CA ILE A 165 11.93 -4.96 22.01
C ILE A 165 13.16 -4.16 21.56
N LEU A 166 12.96 -3.00 20.93
CA LEU A 166 14.06 -2.13 20.52
C LEU A 166 14.88 -1.61 21.70
N ASP A 167 14.23 -1.17 22.77
CA ASP A 167 14.91 -0.71 24.00
C ASP A 167 15.69 -1.86 24.69
N GLU A 168 15.17 -3.09 24.64
CA GLU A 168 15.88 -4.30 25.13
C GLU A 168 17.11 -4.62 24.27
N MET A 169 17.00 -4.54 22.94
CA MET A 169 18.12 -4.74 22.00
C MET A 169 19.24 -3.69 22.16
N GLU A 170 18.90 -2.42 22.38
CA GLU A 170 19.89 -1.37 22.66
C GLU A 170 20.65 -1.65 23.97
N SER A 171 19.97 -2.19 24.99
CA SER A 171 20.58 -2.48 26.29
C SER A 171 21.63 -3.59 26.24
N GLU A 172 21.43 -4.62 25.41
CA GLU A 172 22.37 -5.75 25.27
C GLU A 172 23.64 -5.37 24.51
N SER A 173 23.55 -4.48 23.52
CA SER A 173 24.70 -3.98 22.73
C SER A 173 25.74 -3.18 23.54
N SER A 174 25.36 -2.71 24.73
CA SER A 174 26.21 -1.89 25.60
C SER A 174 27.03 -2.71 26.62
N THR A 175 26.82 -4.02 26.72
CA THR A 175 27.45 -4.87 27.75
C THR A 175 28.69 -5.63 27.30
N GLU A 176 29.08 -5.58 26.03
CA GLU A 176 30.32 -6.21 25.54
C GLU A 176 31.50 -5.22 25.55
N TYR A 177 31.86 -4.76 26.75
CA TYR A 177 33.19 -4.18 27.02
C TYR A 177 34.00 -5.20 27.80
N ILE A 178 34.86 -5.96 27.12
CA ILE A 178 35.91 -6.76 27.75
C ILE A 178 37.13 -5.84 27.92
N PRO A 179 37.47 -5.36 29.13
CA PRO A 179 38.75 -4.71 29.35
C PRO A 179 39.90 -5.72 29.21
N ASN A 180 40.95 -5.29 28.50
CA ASN A 180 42.21 -6.03 28.24
C ASN A 180 42.84 -6.69 29.48
#